data_AF-A0A382IRD8-F1
#
_entry.id   AF-A0A382IRD8-F1
#
_cell.length_a   1.000
_cell.length_b   1.000
_cell.length_c   1.000
_cell.angle_alpha   90.00
_cell.angle_beta   90.00
_cell.angle_gamma   90.00
#
_symmetry.space_group_name_H-M   'P 1'
#
loop_
_entity.id
_entity.type
_entity.pdbx_description
1 polymer ?
#
loop_
_entity_poly.entity_id
_entity_poly.type
_entity_poly.pdbx_seq_one_letter_code
_entity_poly.pdbx_strand_id
1 'polypeptide(L)'
;MSLKSIQRKREYTKYVVDKRLCYYEPSRDKLQKTFAQELSSSLDQKQKSIHPKFFYNKKGSQLFEEICKLPEYYLTRTEISILTQLYDKLP
;
A
#
# COMPACT_ATOMS: atom_id res chain seq x y z
N MET A 1 22.56 22.90 5.26
CA MET A 1 22.65 22.02 4.07
C MET A 1 21.26 21.55 3.70
N SER A 2 20.76 21.89 2.50
CA SER A 2 19.39 21.56 2.08
C SER A 2 19.21 20.04 1.96
N LEU A 3 18.39 19.45 2.82
CA LEU A 3 17.95 18.06 2.74
C LEU A 3 17.13 17.89 1.45
N LYS A 4 17.79 17.56 0.34
CA LYS A 4 17.08 17.05 -0.84
C LYS A 4 16.32 15.81 -0.39
N SER A 5 14.99 15.86 -0.45
CA SER A 5 14.15 14.74 -0.03
C SER A 5 14.50 13.48 -0.84
N ILE A 6 14.39 12.30 -0.22
CA ILE A 6 14.67 11.01 -0.87
C ILE A 6 13.89 10.89 -2.20
N GLN A 7 12.70 11.47 -2.26
CA GLN A 7 11.85 11.54 -3.44
C GLN A 7 12.50 12.33 -4.59
N ARG A 8 13.14 13.46 -4.29
CA ARG A 8 13.88 14.26 -5.30
C ARG A 8 15.13 13.51 -5.80
N LYS A 9 15.79 12.73 -4.94
CA LYS A 9 16.93 11.87 -5.35
C LYS A 9 16.48 10.69 -6.22
N ARG A 10 15.26 10.19 -6.01
CA ARG A 10 14.67 9.06 -6.76
C ARG A 10 13.86 9.50 -7.97
N GLU A 11 14.01 10.75 -8.41
CA GLU A 11 13.31 11.30 -9.58
C GLU A 11 11.79 11.11 -9.45
N TYR A 12 11.18 11.55 -8.35
CA TYR A 12 9.72 11.62 -8.24
C TYR A 12 9.23 13.07 -8.41
N THR A 13 8.16 13.23 -9.19
CA THR A 13 7.41 14.47 -9.37
C THR A 13 6.35 14.56 -8.27
N LYS A 14 6.29 15.68 -7.55
CA LYS A 14 5.27 15.97 -6.54
C LYS A 14 4.05 16.60 -7.20
N TYR A 15 2.86 16.08 -6.89
CA TYR A 15 1.58 16.65 -7.26
C TYR A 15 0.83 17.05 -6.00
N VAL A 16 0.29 18.27 -5.99
CA VAL A 16 -0.46 18.80 -4.85
C VAL A 16 -1.94 18.78 -5.23
N VAL A 17 -2.76 18.11 -4.41
CA VAL A 17 -4.21 18.03 -4.59
C VAL A 17 -4.88 19.13 -3.77
N ASP A 18 -4.47 19.30 -2.51
CA ASP A 18 -4.93 20.37 -1.63
C ASP A 18 -3.87 20.74 -0.55
N LYS A 19 -4.26 21.54 0.45
CA LYS A 19 -3.37 22.02 1.53
C LYS A 19 -2.75 20.89 2.37
N ARG A 20 -3.40 19.72 2.47
CA ARG A 20 -3.00 18.55 3.27
C ARG A 20 -2.77 17.30 2.43
N LEU A 21 -3.16 17.28 1.16
CA LEU A 21 -3.01 16.13 0.27
C LEU A 21 -2.05 16.42 -0.88
N CYS A 22 -0.99 15.63 -0.95
CA CYS A 22 -0.09 15.58 -2.10
C CYS A 22 0.34 14.13 -2.36
N TYR A 23 0.63 13.81 -3.60
CA TYR A 23 1.18 12.50 -4.00
C TYR A 23 2.44 12.68 -4.83
N TYR A 24 3.19 11.60 -5.00
CA TYR A 24 4.44 11.57 -5.76
C TYR A 24 4.37 10.48 -6.81
N GLU A 25 4.74 10.82 -8.03
CA GLU A 25 4.80 9.88 -9.15
C GLU A 25 6.24 9.83 -9.68
N PRO A 26 6.79 8.67 -10.04
CA PRO A 26 8.12 8.59 -10.65
C PRO A 26 8.16 9.39 -11.95
N SER A 27 9.19 10.24 -12.12
CA SER A 27 9.27 11.31 -13.12
C SER A 27 9.44 10.82 -14.56
N ARG A 28 9.99 9.62 -14.82
CA ARG A 28 10.07 9.02 -16.17
C ARG A 28 10.10 7.48 -16.14
N ASP A 29 9.34 6.89 -17.05
CA ASP A 29 9.52 5.58 -17.69
C ASP A 29 9.61 4.28 -16.85
N LYS A 30 9.14 4.27 -15.61
CA LYS A 30 8.63 3.00 -15.06
C LYS A 30 7.29 2.72 -15.72
N LEU A 31 7.33 1.97 -16.84
CA LEU A 31 6.18 1.29 -17.41
C LEU A 31 5.59 0.39 -16.33
N GLN A 32 4.75 0.97 -15.47
CA GLN A 32 3.97 0.20 -14.51
C GLN A 32 3.01 -0.61 -15.35
N LYS A 33 3.18 -1.93 -15.32
CA LYS A 33 2.27 -2.83 -15.99
C LYS A 33 0.86 -2.53 -15.48
N THR A 34 -0.08 -2.43 -16.41
CA THR A 34 -1.50 -2.35 -16.04
C THR A 34 -1.91 -3.64 -15.33
N PHE A 35 -3.03 -3.60 -14.61
CA PHE A 35 -3.63 -4.80 -14.03
C PHE A 35 -3.73 -5.97 -15.03
N ALA A 36 -4.23 -5.69 -16.25
CA ALA A 36 -4.37 -6.68 -17.31
C ALA A 36 -3.01 -7.23 -17.78
N GLN A 37 -2.00 -6.37 -17.93
CA GLN A 37 -0.65 -6.79 -18.32
C GLN A 37 0.01 -7.65 -17.25
N GLU A 38 -0.14 -7.29 -15.96
CA GLU A 38 0.40 -8.10 -14.87
C GLU A 38 -0.24 -9.49 -14.84
N LEU A 39 -1.58 -9.55 -14.87
CA LEU A 39 -2.31 -10.82 -14.85
C LEU A 39 -2.04 -11.69 -16.07
N SER A 40 -2.04 -11.13 -17.28
CA SER A 40 -1.69 -11.90 -18.48
C SER A 40 -0.33 -12.54 -18.29
N SER A 41 0.68 -11.74 -17.90
CA SER A 41 2.03 -12.26 -17.75
C SER A 41 2.19 -13.29 -16.64
N SER A 42 1.42 -13.22 -15.54
CA SER A 42 1.53 -14.15 -14.41
C SER A 42 0.71 -15.43 -14.59
N LEU A 43 -0.39 -15.36 -15.35
CA LEU A 43 -1.21 -16.53 -15.68
C LEU A 43 -0.64 -17.35 -16.84
N ASP A 44 0.19 -16.74 -17.68
CA ASP A 44 0.95 -17.44 -18.74
C ASP A 44 2.14 -18.25 -18.20
N GLN A 45 2.53 -18.06 -16.93
CA GLN A 45 3.62 -18.82 -16.31
C GLN A 45 3.22 -20.28 -16.04
N LYS A 46 4.22 -21.18 -16.03
CA LYS A 46 4.04 -22.59 -15.64
C LYS A 46 3.43 -22.71 -14.24
N GLN A 47 3.95 -21.94 -13.29
CA GLN A 47 3.36 -21.77 -11.95
C GLN A 47 2.58 -20.46 -11.92
N LYS A 48 1.25 -20.54 -12.00
CA LYS A 48 0.39 -19.37 -12.00
C LYS A 48 0.38 -18.69 -10.64
N SER A 49 0.38 -17.37 -10.64
CA SER A 49 0.30 -16.55 -9.43
C SER A 49 -0.45 -15.26 -9.68
N ILE A 50 -0.96 -14.65 -8.61
CA ILE A 50 -1.59 -13.32 -8.62
C ILE A 50 -0.97 -12.51 -7.47
N HIS A 51 -0.55 -11.28 -7.76
CA HIS A 51 0.01 -10.41 -6.73
C HIS A 51 -1.09 -10.04 -5.71
N PRO A 52 -0.86 -10.18 -4.38
CA PRO A 52 -1.89 -9.94 -3.35
C PRO A 52 -2.49 -8.53 -3.35
N LYS A 53 -1.78 -7.54 -3.90
CA LYS A 53 -2.30 -6.16 -4.11
C LYS A 53 -3.66 -6.13 -4.83
N PHE A 54 -3.94 -7.13 -5.68
CA PHE A 54 -5.20 -7.22 -6.42
C PHE A 54 -6.35 -7.83 -5.62
N PHE A 55 -6.12 -8.30 -4.40
CA PHE A 55 -7.20 -8.71 -3.51
C PHE A 55 -8.01 -7.51 -3.00
N TYR A 56 -7.41 -6.33 -2.90
CA TYR A 56 -8.02 -5.16 -2.25
C TYR A 56 -8.85 -4.27 -3.20
N ASN A 57 -9.75 -4.89 -3.96
CA ASN A 57 -10.86 -4.14 -4.56
C ASN A 57 -11.92 -3.84 -3.49
N LYS A 58 -13.00 -3.12 -3.83
CA LYS A 58 -14.07 -2.78 -2.85
C LYS A 58 -14.54 -3.98 -2.01
N LYS A 59 -14.81 -5.12 -2.65
CA LYS A 59 -15.30 -6.33 -1.97
C LYS A 59 -14.20 -7.00 -1.15
N GLY A 60 -13.00 -7.14 -1.70
CA GLY A 60 -11.91 -7.80 -1.00
C GLY A 60 -11.38 -6.97 0.17
N SER A 61 -11.45 -5.64 0.10
CA SER A 61 -11.23 -4.77 1.26
C SER A 61 -12.27 -5.02 2.36
N GLN A 62 -13.56 -5.14 2.02
CA GLN A 62 -14.60 -5.49 3.01
C GLN A 62 -14.37 -6.85 3.64
N LEU A 63 -14.00 -7.86 2.84
CA LEU A 63 -13.64 -9.18 3.35
C LEU A 63 -12.43 -9.13 4.28
N PHE A 64 -11.43 -8.30 3.97
CA PHE A 64 -10.28 -8.13 4.85
C PHE A 64 -10.67 -7.50 6.19
N GLU A 65 -11.56 -6.50 6.19
CA GLU A 65 -12.12 -5.92 7.43
C GLU A 65 -12.88 -6.96 8.28
N GLU A 66 -13.56 -7.91 7.63
CA GLU A 66 -14.19 -9.04 8.32
C GLU A 66 -13.15 -10.02 8.88
N ILE A 67 -12.11 -10.34 8.10
CA ILE A 67 -10.98 -11.18 8.53
C ILE A 67 -10.33 -10.60 9.78
N CYS A 68 -10.12 -9.27 9.85
CA CYS A 68 -9.54 -8.60 11.02
C CYS A 68 -10.32 -8.79 12.33
N LYS A 69 -11.58 -9.22 12.27
CA LYS A 69 -12.44 -9.48 13.43
C LYS A 69 -12.45 -10.95 13.86
N LEU A 70 -11.93 -11.85 13.03
CA LEU A 70 -11.91 -13.28 13.32
C LEU A 70 -11.04 -13.56 14.55
N PRO A 71 -11.44 -14.50 15.43
CA PRO A 71 -10.66 -14.85 16.61
C PRO A 71 -9.28 -15.41 16.25
N GLU A 72 -9.17 -16.12 15.13
CA GLU A 72 -7.92 -16.69 14.60
C GLU A 72 -6.95 -15.62 14.08
N TYR A 73 -7.47 -14.49 13.58
CA TYR A 73 -6.67 -13.41 13.01
C TYR A 73 -6.37 -12.32 14.05
N TYR A 74 -5.53 -12.66 15.02
CA TYR A 74 -5.25 -11.78 16.16
C TYR A 74 -4.47 -10.49 15.82
N LEU A 75 -3.83 -10.41 14.64
CA LEU A 75 -2.85 -9.37 14.30
C LEU A 75 -3.39 -7.94 14.50
N THR A 76 -4.54 -7.64 13.90
CA THR A 76 -5.13 -6.29 13.97
C THR A 76 -5.49 -5.88 15.39
N ARG A 77 -6.08 -6.80 16.18
CA ARG A 77 -6.42 -6.52 17.59
C ARG A 77 -5.18 -6.30 18.45
N THR A 78 -4.13 -7.07 18.23
CA THR A 78 -2.87 -6.93 18.96
C THR A 78 -2.17 -5.62 18.62
N GLU A 79 -2.11 -5.25 17.34
CA GLU A 79 -1.54 -3.97 16.91
C GLU A 79 -2.28 -2.79 17.54
N ILE A 80 -3.62 -2.78 17.47
CA ILE A 80 -4.44 -1.74 18.09
C ILE A 80 -4.20 -1.66 19.61
N SER A 81 -4.11 -2.80 20.30
CA SER A 81 -3.84 -2.84 21.74
C SER A 81 -2.49 -2.18 22.09
N ILE A 82 -1.43 -2.53 21.35
CA ILE A 82 -0.09 -1.96 21.55
C ILE A 82 -0.12 -0.45 21.27
N LEU A 83 -0.72 -0.02 20.16
CA LEU A 83 -0.81 1.40 19.81
C LEU A 83 -1.60 2.20 20.86
N THR A 84 -2.69 1.64 21.39
CA THR A 84 -3.48 2.26 22.46
C THR A 84 -2.66 2.41 23.74
N GLN A 85 -1.90 1.38 24.13
CA GLN A 85 -1.04 1.44 25.33
C GLN A 85 0.11 2.44 25.18
N LEU A 86 0.61 2.64 23.96
CA LEU A 86 1.67 3.61 23.68
C LEU A 86 1.12 5.02 23.54
N TYR A 87 -0.15 5.20 23.17
CA TYR A 87 -0.78 6.50 23.00
C TYR A 87 -0.67 7.36 24.26
N ASP A 88 -0.94 6.77 25.44
CA ASP A 88 -0.83 7.45 26.73
C ASP A 88 0.62 7.84 27.10
N LYS A 89 1.61 7.33 26.35
CA LYS A 89 3.05 7.58 26.55
C LYS A 89 3.67 8.47 25.48
N LEU A 90 2.88 8.92 24.50
CA LEU A 90 3.35 9.86 23.49
C LEU A 90 3.39 11.29 24.09
N PRO A 91 4.51 12.02 23.93
CA PRO A 91 4.67 13.38 24.43
C PRO A 91 3.78 14.40 23.72
#